data_AF-A0A7W0UYU7-F1
#
_entry.id   AF-A0A7W0UYU7-F1
#
_cell.length_a   1.000
_cell.length_b   1.000
_cell.length_c   1.000
_cell.angle_alpha   90.00
_cell.angle_beta   90.00
_cell.angle_gamma   90.00
#
_symmetry.space_group_name_H-M   'P 1'
#
loop_
_entity.id
_entity.type
_entity.pdbx_description
1 polymer ?
#
loop_
_entity_poly.entity_id
_entity_poly.type
_entity_poly.pdbx_seq_one_letter_code
_entity_poly.pdbx_strand_id
1 'polypeptide(L)'
;MTVLLTIGLGAQLAVAQVLYGTIVGNIKDESGAVVPQATVTATNTETGLSSETATNENGDYTIQNVQPGMYDVKITKQGFSTFSRTGVPVTTNFVSRIEAALKVGEVTDVVTVTSDATLLQSDSAEVKTELSAKEINTLPLNQYRNYQALLDLVPGSTPAMTQNSIVDTPGRALTTNVNGTPRNINSTRTDGAVNVNVWLPHHTAYVAPSETIQEVVVTTSSFDAEQGLAGGAAISVQTKSGTNDFHGSAFGYHTNQRFRARPFFLPSNFEQLNGRKKPVGNLDIFGGTLGGPILRDKLFF
;
A
#
# COMPACT_ATOMS: atom_id res chain seq x y z
N MET A 1 43.72 35.66 -15.10
CA MET A 1 43.84 34.63 -14.06
C MET A 1 42.54 34.64 -13.29
N THR A 2 41.55 33.87 -13.76
CA THR A 2 40.16 33.92 -13.29
C THR A 2 39.96 32.79 -12.31
N VAL A 3 39.73 33.11 -11.04
CA VAL A 3 39.51 32.16 -9.95
C VAL A 3 38.07 31.65 -10.04
N LEU A 4 37.89 30.36 -10.31
CA LEU A 4 36.59 29.69 -10.26
C LEU A 4 36.37 29.20 -8.82
N LEU A 5 35.37 29.75 -8.14
CA LEU A 5 34.98 29.36 -6.79
C LEU A 5 34.03 28.16 -6.87
N THR A 6 34.53 26.96 -6.59
CA THR A 6 33.73 25.73 -6.54
C THR A 6 33.03 25.64 -5.19
N ILE A 7 31.72 25.94 -5.15
CA ILE A 7 30.86 25.69 -3.98
C ILE A 7 30.52 24.20 -3.97
N GLY A 8 31.19 23.46 -3.07
CA GLY A 8 30.84 22.07 -2.76
C GLY A 8 29.55 22.03 -1.95
N LEU A 9 28.41 21.84 -2.62
CA LEU A 9 27.18 21.42 -1.96
C LEU A 9 27.40 19.98 -1.46
N GLY A 10 27.62 19.82 -0.16
CA GLY A 10 27.53 18.52 0.48
C GLY A 10 26.09 18.02 0.32
N ALA A 11 25.89 17.06 -0.57
CA ALA A 11 24.66 16.30 -0.65
C ALA A 11 24.53 15.50 0.65
N GLN A 12 23.83 16.05 1.63
CA GLN A 12 23.28 15.22 2.69
C GLN A 12 22.33 14.22 2.02
N LEU A 13 22.54 12.94 2.29
CA LEU A 13 21.61 11.87 1.91
C LEU A 13 20.27 12.17 2.59
N ALA A 14 19.39 12.88 1.89
CA ALA A 14 18.01 13.05 2.32
C ALA A 14 17.29 11.71 2.16
N VAL A 15 17.21 10.95 3.24
CA VAL A 15 16.39 9.72 3.33
C VAL A 15 14.93 10.18 3.47
N ALA A 16 14.33 10.63 2.36
CA ALA A 16 12.99 11.22 2.33
C ALA A 16 12.00 10.40 1.49
N GLN A 17 12.29 9.12 1.21
CA GLN A 17 11.36 8.23 0.52
C GLN A 17 10.71 7.27 1.52
N VAL A 18 9.48 7.59 1.94
CA VAL A 18 8.65 6.70 2.76
C VAL A 18 7.93 5.71 1.84
N LEU A 19 8.67 4.75 1.28
CA LEU A 19 8.11 3.57 0.62
C LEU A 19 7.60 2.53 1.63
N TYR A 20 7.88 2.77 2.90
CA TYR A 20 7.99 1.75 3.93
C TYR A 20 7.05 2.10 5.09
N GLY A 21 6.60 1.09 5.82
CA GLY A 21 5.97 1.27 7.12
C GLY A 21 6.99 1.58 8.21
N THR A 22 6.48 1.98 9.37
CA THR A 22 7.26 2.18 10.58
C THR A 22 6.64 1.41 11.73
N ILE A 23 7.45 0.73 12.54
CA ILE A 23 7.00 0.10 13.79
C ILE A 23 7.52 0.96 14.95
N VAL A 24 6.62 1.33 15.85
CA VAL A 24 6.95 2.08 17.07
C VAL A 24 6.35 1.42 18.30
N GLY A 25 6.82 1.80 19.47
CA GLY A 25 6.18 1.40 20.71
C GLY A 25 6.91 1.93 21.94
N ASN A 26 6.27 1.76 23.09
CA ASN A 26 6.86 1.99 24.39
C ASN A 26 6.85 0.68 25.20
N ILE A 27 7.92 0.45 25.94
CA ILE A 27 8.13 -0.77 26.72
C ILE A 27 8.17 -0.40 28.19
N LYS A 28 7.24 -1.00 28.95
CA LYS A 28 7.13 -0.83 30.39
C LYS A 28 7.20 -2.18 31.09
N ASP A 29 7.37 -2.18 32.41
CA ASP A 29 7.16 -3.37 33.24
C ASP A 29 5.72 -3.45 33.79
N GLU A 30 5.40 -4.51 34.52
CA GLU A 30 4.07 -4.69 35.17
C GLU A 30 3.75 -3.62 36.23
N SER A 31 4.75 -2.89 36.74
CA SER A 31 4.56 -1.76 37.66
C SER A 31 4.31 -0.43 36.94
N GLY A 32 4.47 -0.41 35.61
CA GLY A 32 4.34 0.78 34.78
C GLY A 32 5.62 1.59 34.64
N ALA A 33 6.75 1.10 35.15
CA ALA A 33 8.06 1.73 34.97
C ALA A 33 8.59 1.47 33.55
N VAL A 34 9.30 2.44 32.97
CA VAL A 34 9.87 2.31 31.62
C VAL A 34 11.05 1.33 31.61
N VAL A 35 11.20 0.57 30.53
CA VAL A 35 12.29 -0.41 30.36
C VAL A 35 13.26 0.06 29.27
N PRO A 36 14.36 0.73 29.62
CA PRO A 36 15.36 1.17 28.66
C PRO A 36 16.30 0.03 28.23
N GLN A 37 16.91 0.18 27.05
CA GLN A 37 17.89 -0.76 26.50
C GLN A 37 17.34 -2.20 26.39
N ALA A 38 16.05 -2.35 26.09
CA ALA A 38 15.44 -3.61 25.69
C ALA A 38 15.66 -3.78 24.18
N THR A 39 16.08 -4.97 23.75
CA THR A 39 16.29 -5.29 22.34
C THR A 39 14.95 -5.63 21.71
N VAL A 40 14.62 -4.96 20.60
CA VAL A 40 13.40 -5.17 19.83
C VAL A 40 13.80 -5.66 18.44
N THR A 41 13.36 -6.87 18.10
CA THR A 41 13.61 -7.50 16.80
C THR A 41 12.29 -7.71 16.08
N ALA A 42 12.11 -7.09 14.92
CA ALA A 42 10.98 -7.32 14.03
C ALA A 42 11.43 -8.19 12.85
N THR A 43 10.78 -9.34 12.64
CA THR A 43 11.11 -10.29 11.58
C THR A 43 9.96 -10.41 10.60
N ASN A 44 10.20 -10.13 9.33
CA ASN A 44 9.23 -10.34 8.27
C ASN A 44 9.02 -11.85 8.06
N THR A 45 7.80 -12.32 8.21
CA THR A 45 7.45 -13.74 8.18
C THR A 45 7.56 -14.36 6.78
N GLU A 46 7.46 -13.55 5.72
CA GLU A 46 7.47 -14.00 4.32
C GLU A 46 8.89 -14.06 3.73
N THR A 47 9.79 -13.20 4.22
CA THR A 47 11.16 -13.04 3.69
C THR A 47 12.26 -13.43 4.68
N GLY A 48 11.93 -13.62 5.97
CA GLY A 48 12.91 -13.89 7.02
C GLY A 48 13.79 -12.68 7.38
N LEU A 49 13.59 -11.52 6.75
CA LEU A 49 14.38 -10.32 7.00
C LEU A 49 14.07 -9.75 8.40
N SER A 50 15.09 -9.62 9.24
CA SER A 50 14.98 -9.06 10.57
C SER A 50 15.56 -7.65 10.66
N SER A 51 14.86 -6.75 11.35
CA SER A 51 15.35 -5.44 11.77
C SER A 51 15.38 -5.36 13.29
N GLU A 52 16.46 -4.82 13.84
CA GLU A 52 16.68 -4.75 15.27
C GLU A 52 16.93 -3.29 15.70
N THR A 53 16.38 -2.93 16.86
CA THR A 53 16.64 -1.66 17.54
C THR A 53 16.63 -1.87 19.06
N ALA A 54 17.02 -0.86 19.82
CA ALA A 54 16.94 -0.88 21.28
C ALA A 54 16.07 0.27 21.80
N THR A 55 15.38 0.06 22.92
CA THR A 55 14.63 1.14 23.56
C THR A 55 15.53 2.22 24.14
N ASN A 56 15.08 3.47 24.04
CA ASN A 56 15.75 4.63 24.62
C ASN A 56 15.51 4.73 26.15
N GLU A 57 15.98 5.81 26.78
CA GLU A 57 15.84 6.05 28.23
C GLU A 57 14.38 6.15 28.70
N ASN A 58 13.46 6.52 27.81
CA ASN A 58 12.02 6.60 28.09
C ASN A 58 11.29 5.27 27.80
N GLY A 59 12.00 4.23 27.37
CA GLY A 59 11.41 2.95 26.96
C GLY A 59 10.82 2.95 25.56
N ASP A 60 10.96 4.03 24.79
CA ASP A 60 10.44 4.12 23.42
C ASP A 60 11.40 3.47 22.41
N TYR A 61 10.85 2.91 21.33
CA TYR A 61 11.62 2.45 20.19
C TYR A 61 10.94 2.80 18.86
N THR A 62 11.76 2.85 17.82
CA THR A 62 11.32 3.05 16.43
C THR A 62 12.15 2.18 15.51
N ILE A 63 11.48 1.39 14.66
CA ILE A 63 12.06 0.69 13.52
C ILE A 63 11.49 1.35 12.26
N GLN A 64 12.32 2.12 11.57
CA GLN A 64 11.97 2.80 10.32
C GLN A 64 12.28 1.92 9.11
N ASN A 65 11.74 2.30 7.94
CA ASN A 65 12.00 1.66 6.66
C ASN A 65 11.65 0.16 6.61
N VAL A 66 10.54 -0.22 7.27
CA VAL A 66 10.04 -1.59 7.29
C VAL A 66 9.20 -1.84 6.04
N GLN A 67 9.53 -2.87 5.26
CA GLN A 67 8.73 -3.24 4.09
C GLN A 67 7.29 -3.62 4.51
N PRO A 68 6.27 -3.35 3.67
CA PRO A 68 4.93 -3.84 3.94
C PRO A 68 4.90 -5.37 4.02
N GLY A 69 4.09 -5.92 4.93
CA GLY A 69 3.97 -7.36 5.14
C GLY A 69 3.62 -7.74 6.56
N MET A 70 3.69 -9.03 6.87
CA MET A 70 3.42 -9.57 8.20
C MET A 70 4.70 -9.79 9.00
N TYR A 71 4.73 -9.26 10.23
CA TYR A 71 5.91 -9.25 11.09
C TYR A 71 5.67 -9.94 12.43
N ASP A 72 6.67 -10.69 12.87
CA ASP A 72 6.79 -11.16 14.24
C ASP A 72 7.75 -10.24 14.99
N VAL A 73 7.26 -9.62 16.07
CA VAL A 73 8.01 -8.68 16.90
C VAL A 73 8.36 -9.35 18.22
N LYS A 74 9.65 -9.44 18.51
CA LYS A 74 10.23 -10.02 19.71
C LYS A 74 10.95 -8.95 20.51
N ILE A 75 10.73 -8.95 21.81
CA ILE A 75 11.33 -7.99 22.74
C ILE A 75 12.04 -8.78 23.84
N THR A 76 13.31 -8.47 24.08
CA THR A 76 14.13 -9.12 25.10
C THR A 76 14.86 -8.10 25.97
N LYS A 77 14.95 -8.40 27.27
CA LYS A 77 15.74 -7.64 28.24
C LYS A 77 16.21 -8.59 29.34
N GLN A 78 17.47 -8.50 29.73
CA GLN A 78 17.97 -9.29 30.85
C GLN A 78 17.18 -8.99 32.14
N GLY A 79 16.74 -10.04 32.84
CA GLY A 79 15.91 -9.93 34.04
C GLY A 79 14.39 -9.89 33.76
N PHE A 80 13.99 -9.94 32.49
CA PHE A 80 12.60 -10.00 32.07
C PHE A 80 12.34 -11.21 31.16
N SER A 81 11.11 -11.71 31.19
CA SER A 81 10.62 -12.70 30.23
C SER A 81 10.59 -12.11 28.83
N THR A 82 10.89 -12.92 27.82
CA THR A 82 10.75 -12.53 26.41
C THR A 82 9.30 -12.24 26.08
N PHE A 83 9.02 -11.10 25.45
CA PHE A 83 7.72 -10.82 24.86
C PHE A 83 7.76 -11.07 23.36
N SER A 84 6.72 -11.69 22.83
CA SER A 84 6.58 -11.96 21.39
C SER A 84 5.16 -11.66 20.93
N ARG A 85 5.03 -10.79 19.94
CA ARG A 85 3.77 -10.53 19.23
C ARG A 85 3.92 -11.00 17.80
N THR A 86 3.04 -11.89 17.37
CA THR A 86 3.10 -12.49 16.03
C THR A 86 2.03 -11.92 15.12
N GLY A 87 2.28 -11.96 13.81
CA GLY A 87 1.30 -11.54 12.79
C GLY A 87 0.92 -10.06 12.83
N VAL A 88 1.88 -9.18 13.10
CA VAL A 88 1.67 -7.73 13.05
C VAL A 88 1.66 -7.28 11.59
N PRO A 89 0.55 -6.73 11.06
CA PRO A 89 0.52 -6.17 9.72
C PRO A 89 1.26 -4.83 9.71
N VAL A 90 2.14 -4.66 8.73
CA VAL A 90 2.81 -3.39 8.44
C VAL A 90 2.40 -2.96 7.03
N THR A 91 1.87 -1.74 6.94
CA THR A 91 1.37 -1.10 5.72
C THR A 91 2.24 0.13 5.41
N THR A 92 2.47 0.46 4.14
CA THR A 92 3.20 1.67 3.73
C THR A 92 2.49 2.92 4.22
N ASN A 93 3.27 3.91 4.70
CA ASN A 93 2.76 5.16 5.26
C ASN A 93 1.85 4.97 6.49
N PHE A 94 1.86 3.80 7.12
CA PHE A 94 1.23 3.57 8.42
C PHE A 94 2.28 3.34 9.50
N VAL A 95 1.93 3.81 10.70
CA VAL A 95 2.71 3.56 11.92
C VAL A 95 2.05 2.43 12.69
N SER A 96 2.73 1.29 12.76
CA SER A 96 2.30 0.13 13.54
C SER A 96 2.80 0.27 14.97
N ARG A 97 1.92 0.68 15.88
CA ARG A 97 2.25 0.85 17.30
C ARG A 97 2.08 -0.46 18.08
N ILE A 98 3.13 -0.89 18.76
CA ILE A 98 3.16 -2.11 19.56
C ILE A 98 3.69 -1.77 20.95
N GLU A 99 2.76 -1.62 21.88
CA GLU A 99 3.08 -1.44 23.29
C GLU A 99 3.32 -2.80 23.95
N ALA A 100 4.29 -2.88 24.86
CA ALA A 100 4.59 -4.11 25.58
C ALA A 100 4.81 -3.85 27.08
N ALA A 101 4.22 -4.72 27.90
CA ALA A 101 4.48 -4.80 29.34
C ALA A 101 5.31 -6.06 29.62
N LEU A 102 6.60 -5.88 29.93
CA LEU A 102 7.52 -6.97 30.26
C LEU A 102 7.31 -7.45 31.68
N LYS A 103 7.28 -8.76 31.86
CA LYS A 103 7.22 -9.39 33.18
C LYS A 103 8.62 -9.70 33.68
N VAL A 104 8.84 -9.51 34.97
CA VAL A 104 10.09 -9.95 35.60
C VAL A 104 10.14 -11.47 35.54
N GLY A 105 11.24 -12.03 35.04
CA GLY A 105 11.37 -13.46 34.77
C GLY A 105 12.66 -13.79 34.05
N GLU A 106 12.85 -15.07 33.71
CA GLU A 106 13.99 -15.47 32.90
C GLU A 106 13.71 -15.23 31.41
N VAL A 107 14.74 -14.89 30.63
CA VAL A 107 14.61 -14.61 29.19
C VAL A 107 14.06 -15.83 28.41
N THR A 108 14.21 -17.03 28.98
CA THR A 108 13.66 -18.30 28.47
C THR A 108 12.14 -18.38 28.54
N ASP A 109 11.49 -17.64 29.43
CA ASP A 109 10.04 -17.56 29.51
C ASP A 109 9.52 -16.66 28.38
N VAL A 110 8.58 -17.16 27.56
CA VAL A 110 8.03 -16.44 26.41
C VAL A 110 6.55 -16.12 26.65
N VAL A 111 6.21 -14.84 26.61
CA VAL A 111 4.83 -14.36 26.56
C VAL A 111 4.46 -14.10 25.11
N THR A 112 3.65 -14.98 24.53
CA THR A 112 3.14 -14.81 23.15
C THR A 112 1.77 -14.15 23.17
N VAL A 113 1.67 -12.99 22.53
CA VAL A 113 0.39 -12.34 22.24
C VAL A 113 0.03 -12.61 20.77
N THR A 114 -0.97 -13.45 20.57
CA THR A 114 -1.70 -13.59 19.30
C THR A 114 -2.96 -12.75 19.43
N SER A 115 -3.14 -11.73 18.59
CA SER A 115 -4.30 -10.85 18.74
C SER A 115 -4.72 -10.27 17.40
N ASP A 116 -5.96 -10.60 16.99
CA ASP A 116 -6.76 -9.97 15.93
C ASP A 116 -7.17 -8.52 16.24
N ALA A 117 -6.71 -7.92 17.34
CA ALA A 117 -7.03 -6.53 17.66
C ALA A 117 -6.43 -5.59 16.59
N THR A 118 -7.32 -4.88 15.90
CA THR A 118 -7.01 -3.87 14.89
C THR A 118 -6.03 -2.84 15.46
N LEU A 119 -4.90 -2.63 14.76
CA LEU A 119 -3.96 -1.57 15.10
C LEU A 119 -4.67 -0.23 14.96
N LEU A 120 -4.71 0.56 16.03
CA LEU A 120 -5.24 1.91 16.01
C LEU A 120 -4.15 2.86 15.52
N GLN A 121 -4.48 3.68 14.52
CA GLN A 121 -3.61 4.79 14.10
C GLN A 121 -3.82 5.99 15.03
N SER A 122 -3.01 6.09 16.10
CA SER A 122 -2.99 7.24 17.02
C SER A 122 -1.97 8.31 16.64
N ASP A 123 -1.06 7.99 15.71
CA ASP A 123 0.17 8.74 15.47
C ASP A 123 0.12 9.70 14.28
N SER A 124 -0.97 9.67 13.50
CA SER A 124 -1.17 10.58 12.36
C SER A 124 -2.57 11.20 12.37
N ALA A 125 -2.64 12.47 12.00
CA ALA A 125 -3.90 13.20 11.78
C ALA A 125 -4.48 12.96 10.36
N GLU A 126 -3.81 12.18 9.53
CA GLU A 126 -4.24 11.85 8.18
C GLU A 126 -5.49 10.97 8.17
N VAL A 127 -6.42 11.32 7.29
CA VAL A 127 -7.57 10.47 6.99
C VAL A 127 -7.19 9.56 5.83
N LYS A 128 -6.99 8.28 6.14
CA LYS A 128 -6.55 7.25 5.20
C LYS A 128 -7.57 6.14 5.06
N THR A 129 -7.61 5.52 3.89
CA THR A 129 -8.29 4.25 3.64
C THR A 129 -7.31 3.32 2.97
N GLU A 130 -7.13 2.14 3.55
CA GLU A 130 -6.34 1.06 2.98
C GLU A 130 -7.28 0.10 2.22
N LEU A 131 -6.89 -0.27 1.01
CA LEU A 131 -7.47 -1.37 0.25
C LEU A 131 -6.44 -2.50 0.21
N SER A 132 -6.71 -3.59 0.92
CA SER A 132 -5.79 -4.72 1.02
C SER A 132 -5.75 -5.53 -0.29
N ALA A 133 -4.67 -6.29 -0.52
CA ALA A 133 -4.58 -7.25 -1.63
C ALA A 133 -5.80 -8.19 -1.69
N LYS A 134 -6.33 -8.61 -0.54
CA LYS A 134 -7.50 -9.49 -0.47
C LYS A 134 -8.74 -8.78 -1.02
N GLU A 135 -9.00 -7.55 -0.58
CA GLU A 135 -10.15 -6.77 -1.08
C GLU A 135 -10.02 -6.49 -2.57
N ILE A 136 -8.82 -6.10 -3.03
CA ILE A 136 -8.55 -5.80 -4.43
C ILE A 136 -8.84 -7.00 -5.34
N ASN A 137 -8.52 -8.22 -4.89
CA ASN A 137 -8.69 -9.42 -5.69
C ASN A 137 -10.07 -10.08 -5.53
N THR A 138 -10.81 -9.80 -4.45
CA THR A 138 -12.12 -10.44 -4.19
C THR A 138 -13.31 -9.55 -4.56
N LEU A 139 -13.13 -8.23 -4.56
CA LEU A 139 -14.21 -7.31 -4.87
C LEU A 139 -14.42 -7.16 -6.39
N PRO A 140 -15.65 -6.88 -6.84
CA PRO A 140 -15.95 -6.75 -8.26
C PRO A 140 -15.22 -5.57 -8.92
N LEU A 141 -14.30 -5.86 -9.84
CA LEU A 141 -13.62 -4.85 -10.67
C LEU A 141 -14.36 -4.66 -12.01
N ASN A 142 -15.50 -3.99 -11.94
CA ASN A 142 -16.45 -3.82 -13.06
C ASN A 142 -15.94 -2.91 -14.22
N GLN A 143 -14.81 -2.22 -14.04
CA GLN A 143 -14.22 -1.34 -15.05
C GLN A 143 -12.87 -1.88 -15.54
N TYR A 144 -12.89 -2.78 -16.54
CA TYR A 144 -11.67 -3.31 -17.17
C TYR A 144 -10.69 -3.99 -16.19
N ARG A 145 -11.20 -4.58 -15.10
CA ARG A 145 -10.35 -5.12 -14.01
C ARG A 145 -9.40 -4.09 -13.39
N ASN A 146 -9.78 -2.82 -13.42
CA ASN A 146 -8.98 -1.74 -12.86
C ASN A 146 -9.27 -1.61 -11.36
N TYR A 147 -8.22 -1.73 -10.52
CA TYR A 147 -8.31 -1.55 -9.06
C TYR A 147 -8.85 -0.16 -8.67
N GLN A 148 -8.67 0.86 -9.54
CA GLN A 148 -9.15 2.21 -9.29
C GLN A 148 -10.68 2.30 -9.16
N ALA A 149 -11.43 1.28 -9.61
CA ALA A 149 -12.86 1.19 -9.36
C ALA A 149 -13.20 1.03 -7.87
N LEU A 150 -12.26 0.53 -7.06
CA LEU A 150 -12.43 0.39 -5.61
C LEU A 150 -12.21 1.71 -4.87
N LEU A 151 -11.72 2.76 -5.54
CA LEU A 151 -11.68 4.11 -4.96
C LEU A 151 -13.09 4.61 -4.62
N ASP A 152 -14.15 4.00 -5.17
CA ASP A 152 -15.55 4.26 -4.81
C ASP A 152 -15.86 3.91 -3.35
N LEU A 153 -15.05 3.05 -2.73
CA LEU A 153 -15.19 2.65 -1.33
C LEU A 153 -14.52 3.64 -0.37
N VAL A 154 -13.69 4.56 -0.91
CA VAL A 154 -13.00 5.58 -0.11
C VAL A 154 -13.99 6.70 0.23
N PRO A 155 -14.21 7.02 1.51
CA PRO A 155 -15.09 8.11 1.89
C PRO A 155 -14.70 9.45 1.25
N GLY A 156 -15.70 10.17 0.71
CA GLY A 156 -15.50 11.44 0.02
C GLY A 156 -15.11 11.32 -1.46
N SER A 157 -14.89 10.10 -1.96
CA SER A 157 -14.67 9.82 -3.39
C SER A 157 -15.99 9.79 -4.16
N THR A 158 -15.99 10.31 -5.38
CA THR A 158 -17.06 10.11 -6.35
C THR A 158 -16.86 8.79 -7.11
N PRO A 159 -17.88 8.25 -7.80
CA PRO A 159 -17.70 7.08 -8.65
C PRO A 159 -16.59 7.28 -9.69
N ALA A 160 -15.61 6.37 -9.68
CA ALA A 160 -14.50 6.34 -10.60
C ALA A 160 -15.04 6.20 -12.03
N MET A 161 -14.56 7.04 -12.94
CA MET A 161 -15.09 7.09 -14.29
C MET A 161 -13.99 7.26 -15.34
N THR A 162 -14.24 6.67 -16.50
CA THR A 162 -13.42 6.89 -17.70
C THR A 162 -13.79 8.23 -18.30
N GLN A 163 -12.82 9.12 -18.47
CA GLN A 163 -13.08 10.47 -18.98
C GLN A 163 -12.67 10.66 -20.45
N ASN A 164 -11.62 9.97 -20.89
CA ASN A 164 -11.00 10.17 -22.20
C ASN A 164 -11.18 8.94 -23.10
N SER A 165 -10.93 9.13 -24.40
CA SER A 165 -10.99 8.05 -25.37
C SER A 165 -9.92 7.00 -25.08
N ILE A 166 -10.16 5.77 -25.52
CA ILE A 166 -9.21 4.65 -25.35
C ILE A 166 -7.84 4.98 -25.95
N VAL A 167 -7.80 5.74 -27.05
CA VAL A 167 -6.54 6.12 -27.70
C VAL A 167 -5.70 7.09 -26.86
N ASP A 168 -6.35 7.93 -26.05
CA ASP A 168 -5.67 8.90 -25.18
C ASP A 168 -5.29 8.28 -23.82
N THR A 169 -6.04 7.27 -23.39
CA THR A 169 -5.83 6.53 -22.13
C THR A 169 -5.84 5.02 -22.36
N PRO A 170 -4.81 4.46 -23.02
CA PRO A 170 -4.77 3.05 -23.39
C PRO A 170 -4.77 2.11 -22.18
N GLY A 171 -4.16 2.54 -21.07
CA GLY A 171 -4.20 1.82 -19.79
C GLY A 171 -5.56 1.84 -19.09
N ARG A 172 -6.58 2.50 -19.66
CA ARG A 172 -7.94 2.62 -19.11
C ARG A 172 -7.96 3.15 -17.67
N ALA A 173 -7.05 4.08 -17.38
CA ALA A 173 -7.02 4.79 -16.12
C ALA A 173 -8.38 5.46 -15.83
N LEU A 174 -8.80 5.35 -14.57
CA LEU A 174 -10.01 5.96 -14.06
C LEU A 174 -9.67 7.22 -13.30
N THR A 175 -10.67 8.08 -13.17
CA THR A 175 -10.54 9.36 -12.51
C THR A 175 -11.68 9.53 -11.54
N THR A 176 -11.40 10.12 -10.38
CA THR A 176 -12.40 10.41 -9.36
C THR A 176 -12.15 11.79 -8.77
N ASN A 177 -13.20 12.45 -8.32
CA ASN A 177 -13.11 13.62 -7.46
C ASN A 177 -13.12 13.16 -6.00
N VAL A 178 -12.29 13.78 -5.16
CA VAL A 178 -12.22 13.47 -3.73
C VAL A 178 -12.49 14.74 -2.93
N ASN A 179 -13.38 14.65 -1.93
CA ASN A 179 -13.74 15.77 -1.05
C ASN A 179 -14.18 17.04 -1.79
N GLY A 180 -14.86 16.88 -2.93
CA GLY A 180 -15.34 18.00 -3.77
C GLY A 180 -14.24 18.72 -4.56
N THR A 181 -12.99 18.27 -4.47
CA THR A 181 -11.87 18.84 -5.23
C THR A 181 -11.84 18.31 -6.67
N PRO A 182 -11.27 19.06 -7.62
CA PRO A 182 -11.15 18.59 -8.98
C PRO A 182 -10.12 17.44 -9.08
N ARG A 183 -10.45 16.39 -9.83
CA ARG A 183 -9.63 15.17 -10.01
C ARG A 183 -8.18 15.37 -10.48
N ASN A 184 -7.86 16.54 -11.04
CA ASN A 184 -6.51 16.90 -11.53
C ASN A 184 -5.50 17.17 -10.41
N ILE A 185 -5.95 17.32 -9.17
CA ILE A 185 -5.09 17.46 -8.00
C ILE A 185 -5.10 16.21 -7.13
N ASN A 186 -5.49 15.06 -7.69
CA ASN A 186 -5.18 13.77 -7.13
C ASN A 186 -3.82 13.33 -7.64
N SER A 187 -2.95 12.90 -6.73
CA SER A 187 -1.63 12.38 -7.05
C SER A 187 -1.61 10.89 -6.82
N THR A 188 -1.07 10.13 -7.78
CA THR A 188 -0.86 8.69 -7.62
C THR A 188 0.63 8.39 -7.67
N ARG A 189 1.10 7.57 -6.74
CA ARG A 189 2.43 6.95 -6.78
C ARG A 189 2.29 5.45 -6.86
N THR A 190 3.20 4.82 -7.59
CA THR A 190 3.35 3.36 -7.63
C THR A 190 4.76 3.05 -7.18
N ASP A 191 4.90 2.29 -6.09
CA ASP A 191 6.18 2.01 -5.45
C ASP A 191 6.99 3.30 -5.22
N GLY A 192 6.29 4.33 -4.73
CA GLY A 192 6.76 5.71 -4.49
C GLY A 192 7.15 6.55 -5.72
N ALA A 193 7.20 5.97 -6.92
CA ALA A 193 7.39 6.74 -8.14
C ALA A 193 6.09 7.45 -8.54
N VAL A 194 6.17 8.73 -8.92
CA VAL A 194 5.00 9.47 -9.42
C VAL A 194 4.48 8.80 -10.69
N ASN A 195 3.23 8.34 -10.64
CA ASN A 195 2.57 7.66 -11.74
C ASN A 195 1.55 8.60 -12.36
N VAL A 196 2.00 9.36 -13.36
CA VAL A 196 1.21 10.41 -14.02
C VAL A 196 1.34 10.30 -15.52
N ASN A 197 0.21 10.40 -16.22
CA ASN A 197 0.20 10.57 -17.66
C ASN A 197 0.52 12.04 -17.98
N VAL A 198 1.69 12.30 -18.57
CA VAL A 198 2.21 13.66 -18.81
C VAL A 198 1.27 14.51 -19.68
N TRP A 199 0.55 13.89 -20.63
CA TRP A 199 -0.37 14.61 -21.51
C TRP A 199 -1.73 14.87 -20.87
N LEU A 200 -2.13 14.02 -19.92
CA LEU A 200 -3.38 14.13 -19.16
C LEU A 200 -3.11 13.87 -17.67
N PRO A 201 -2.61 14.88 -16.91
CA PRO A 201 -2.07 14.68 -15.56
C PRO A 201 -3.06 14.17 -14.50
N HIS A 202 -4.36 14.20 -14.79
CA HIS A 202 -5.40 13.61 -13.95
C HIS A 202 -5.59 12.10 -14.17
N HIS A 203 -4.79 11.48 -15.04
CA HIS A 203 -4.72 10.04 -15.25
C HIS A 203 -3.36 9.49 -14.81
N THR A 204 -3.35 8.23 -14.38
CA THR A 204 -2.11 7.48 -14.22
C THR A 204 -1.56 7.03 -15.57
N ALA A 205 -0.24 6.98 -15.71
CA ALA A 205 0.41 6.43 -16.91
C ALA A 205 0.37 4.90 -16.93
N TYR A 206 0.44 4.29 -15.76
CA TYR A 206 0.41 2.85 -15.56
C TYR A 206 -0.72 2.47 -14.61
N VAL A 207 -1.47 1.44 -14.95
CA VAL A 207 -2.49 0.86 -14.07
C VAL A 207 -2.01 -0.55 -13.73
N ALA A 208 -1.57 -0.74 -12.50
CA ALA A 208 -1.09 -2.03 -12.03
C ALA A 208 -2.24 -3.08 -12.08
N PRO A 209 -1.99 -4.31 -12.56
CA PRO A 209 -2.94 -5.40 -12.44
C PRO A 209 -3.28 -5.70 -10.97
N SER A 210 -4.52 -6.11 -10.67
CA SER A 210 -4.96 -6.42 -9.31
C SER A 210 -4.10 -7.47 -8.59
N GLU A 211 -3.61 -8.45 -9.33
CA GLU A 211 -2.84 -9.58 -8.81
C GLU A 211 -1.45 -9.16 -8.33
N THR A 212 -0.89 -8.09 -8.89
CA THR A 212 0.44 -7.58 -8.54
C THR A 212 0.41 -6.60 -7.39
N ILE A 213 -0.77 -6.12 -6.97
CA ILE A 213 -0.90 -5.10 -5.92
C ILE A 213 -0.93 -5.77 -4.55
N GLN A 214 -0.06 -5.31 -3.65
CA GLN A 214 -0.07 -5.68 -2.23
C GLN A 214 -1.13 -4.87 -1.47
N GLU A 215 -1.18 -3.57 -1.72
CA GLU A 215 -2.11 -2.65 -1.07
C GLU A 215 -2.24 -1.35 -1.87
N VAL A 216 -3.36 -0.66 -1.66
CA VAL A 216 -3.55 0.72 -2.09
C VAL A 216 -3.95 1.55 -0.89
N VAL A 217 -3.12 2.54 -0.55
CA VAL A 217 -3.41 3.49 0.52
C VAL A 217 -3.86 4.81 -0.09
N VAL A 218 -5.04 5.27 0.31
CA VAL A 218 -5.62 6.52 -0.16
C VAL A 218 -5.75 7.47 1.01
N THR A 219 -4.90 8.50 1.04
CA THR A 219 -5.04 9.63 1.96
C THR A 219 -5.95 10.67 1.30
N THR A 220 -6.91 11.23 2.04
CA THR A 220 -7.88 12.20 1.51
C THR A 220 -7.88 13.55 2.24
N SER A 221 -7.23 13.63 3.41
CA SER A 221 -7.12 14.87 4.19
C SER A 221 -5.89 14.86 5.10
N SER A 222 -5.51 16.06 5.56
CA SER A 222 -4.35 16.33 6.41
C SER A 222 -3.04 15.75 5.85
N PHE A 223 -2.87 15.79 4.53
CA PHE A 223 -1.68 15.25 3.84
C PHE A 223 -0.39 15.78 4.47
N ASP A 224 0.55 14.87 4.72
CA ASP A 224 1.90 15.30 5.05
C ASP A 224 2.57 15.96 3.83
N ALA A 225 3.52 16.87 4.08
CA ALA A 225 4.16 17.69 3.05
C ALA A 225 4.91 16.85 1.99
N GLU A 226 5.37 15.65 2.37
CA GLU A 226 6.00 14.68 1.48
C GLU A 226 5.08 14.19 0.35
N GLN A 227 3.76 14.22 0.56
CA GLN A 227 2.82 13.65 -0.37
C GLN A 227 2.74 14.45 -1.66
N GLY A 228 3.05 15.75 -1.67
CA GLY A 228 3.31 16.60 -2.85
C GLY A 228 2.28 16.53 -4.02
N LEU A 229 1.81 17.66 -4.54
CA LEU A 229 0.80 17.68 -5.62
C LEU A 229 -0.53 16.96 -5.27
N ALA A 230 -0.75 16.65 -3.98
CA ALA A 230 -1.97 16.04 -3.47
C ALA A 230 -2.89 17.14 -2.90
N GLY A 231 -3.72 17.73 -3.76
CA GLY A 231 -4.73 18.70 -3.35
C GLY A 231 -6.11 18.08 -3.10
N GLY A 232 -6.37 16.90 -3.67
CA GLY A 232 -7.62 16.15 -3.50
C GLY A 232 -7.43 14.80 -2.82
N ALA A 233 -6.48 14.00 -3.31
CA ALA A 233 -6.08 12.73 -2.71
C ALA A 233 -4.62 12.41 -3.02
N ALA A 234 -3.97 11.69 -2.10
CA ALA A 234 -2.68 11.05 -2.32
C ALA A 234 -2.90 9.54 -2.33
N ILE A 235 -2.70 8.92 -3.48
CA ILE A 235 -2.92 7.49 -3.71
C ILE A 235 -1.55 6.83 -3.81
N SER A 236 -1.24 5.92 -2.91
CA SER A 236 -0.03 5.11 -2.93
C SER A 236 -0.40 3.68 -3.28
N VAL A 237 0.16 3.17 -4.37
CA VAL A 237 -0.03 1.80 -4.84
C VAL A 237 1.27 1.06 -4.60
N GLN A 238 1.24 0.02 -3.78
CA GLN A 238 2.39 -0.82 -3.53
C GLN A 238 2.21 -2.15 -4.23
N THR A 239 3.22 -2.56 -4.99
CA THR A 239 3.26 -3.87 -5.63
C THR A 239 3.84 -4.92 -4.70
N LYS A 240 3.50 -6.18 -4.95
CA LYS A 240 4.01 -7.32 -4.19
C LYS A 240 5.51 -7.49 -4.45
N SER A 241 6.25 -7.74 -3.38
CA SER A 241 7.64 -8.18 -3.44
C SER A 241 7.72 -9.71 -3.44
N GLY A 242 8.85 -10.26 -3.89
CA GLY A 242 9.09 -11.70 -3.83
C GLY A 242 9.27 -12.21 -2.40
N THR A 243 8.95 -13.48 -2.18
CA THR A 243 8.96 -14.14 -0.87
C THR A 243 9.85 -15.38 -0.86
N ASN A 244 10.07 -15.98 0.30
CA ASN A 244 10.78 -17.26 0.42
C ASN A 244 10.03 -18.45 -0.20
N ASP A 245 8.73 -18.33 -0.40
CA ASP A 245 7.92 -19.36 -1.04
C ASP A 245 7.58 -18.97 -2.49
N PHE A 246 7.58 -19.97 -3.37
CA PHE A 246 7.10 -19.77 -4.75
C PHE A 246 5.60 -19.58 -4.75
N HIS A 247 5.15 -18.50 -5.37
CA HIS A 247 3.73 -18.21 -5.53
C HIS A 247 3.48 -17.55 -6.88
N GLY A 248 2.26 -17.67 -7.37
CA GLY A 248 1.89 -17.12 -8.65
C GLY A 248 0.40 -17.23 -8.88
N SER A 249 -0.04 -16.55 -9.92
CA SER A 249 -1.44 -16.58 -10.36
C SER A 249 -1.51 -16.60 -11.87
N ALA A 250 -2.58 -17.19 -12.39
CA ALA A 250 -2.92 -17.08 -13.80
C ALA A 250 -4.40 -16.73 -13.88
N PHE A 251 -4.74 -15.85 -14.80
CA PHE A 251 -6.09 -15.36 -14.94
C PHE A 251 -6.49 -15.16 -16.39
N GLY A 252 -7.79 -15.29 -16.65
CA GLY A 252 -8.40 -15.11 -17.95
C GLY A 252 -9.86 -14.67 -17.78
N TYR A 253 -10.20 -13.54 -18.36
CA TYR A 253 -11.51 -12.92 -18.31
C TYR A 253 -11.99 -12.65 -19.72
N HIS A 254 -13.21 -13.07 -20.00
CA HIS A 254 -13.87 -12.82 -21.26
C HIS A 254 -15.21 -12.15 -20.98
N THR A 255 -15.45 -11.01 -21.61
CA THR A 255 -16.75 -10.35 -21.60
C THR A 255 -17.13 -9.91 -23.00
N ASN A 256 -18.36 -10.21 -23.39
CA ASN A 256 -18.88 -9.90 -24.71
C ASN A 256 -20.29 -9.29 -24.63
N GLN A 257 -20.75 -8.75 -25.75
CA GLN A 257 -22.07 -8.14 -25.91
C GLN A 257 -23.23 -9.11 -25.68
N ARG A 258 -23.01 -10.42 -25.74
CA ARG A 258 -24.06 -11.42 -25.50
C ARG A 258 -24.42 -11.46 -24.02
N PHE A 259 -23.42 -11.38 -23.14
CA PHE A 259 -23.60 -11.37 -21.68
C PHE A 259 -24.10 -10.03 -21.14
N ARG A 260 -23.85 -8.91 -21.84
CA ARG A 260 -24.23 -7.57 -21.37
C ARG A 260 -25.68 -7.23 -21.68
N ALA A 261 -26.36 -6.54 -20.76
CA ALA A 261 -27.67 -5.96 -21.02
C ALA A 261 -27.61 -4.88 -22.14
N ARG A 262 -28.75 -4.64 -22.80
CA ARG A 262 -28.86 -3.53 -23.76
C ARG A 262 -28.78 -2.20 -22.99
N PRO A 263 -27.94 -1.23 -23.39
CA PRO A 263 -27.90 0.07 -22.74
C PRO A 263 -29.26 0.76 -22.80
N PHE A 264 -29.68 1.38 -21.69
CA PHE A 264 -30.98 2.03 -21.58
C PHE A 264 -31.16 3.17 -22.60
N PHE A 265 -30.13 3.99 -22.79
CA PHE A 265 -30.14 5.13 -23.72
C PHE A 265 -29.78 4.76 -25.17
N LEU A 266 -29.79 3.47 -25.53
CA LEU A 266 -29.50 3.07 -26.90
C LEU A 266 -30.69 3.44 -27.82
N PRO A 267 -30.49 4.20 -28.92
CA PRO A 267 -31.57 4.64 -29.79
C PRO A 267 -32.49 3.50 -30.24
N SER A 268 -33.80 3.77 -30.33
CA SER A 268 -34.80 2.78 -30.74
C SER A 268 -34.53 2.25 -32.16
N ASN A 269 -34.03 3.09 -33.06
CA ASN A 269 -33.64 2.73 -34.43
C ASN A 269 -32.25 2.08 -34.55
N PHE A 270 -31.52 1.85 -33.45
CA PHE A 270 -30.17 1.29 -33.49
C PHE A 270 -30.11 -0.06 -34.20
N GLU A 271 -31.08 -0.94 -33.92
CA GLU A 271 -31.14 -2.28 -34.53
C GLU A 271 -31.36 -2.20 -36.05
N GLN A 272 -32.23 -1.30 -36.49
CA GLN A 272 -32.48 -1.04 -37.91
C GLN A 272 -31.23 -0.54 -38.63
N LEU A 273 -30.48 0.37 -38.01
CA LEU A 273 -29.29 0.98 -38.62
C LEU A 273 -28.06 0.05 -38.61
N ASN A 274 -27.96 -0.86 -37.63
CA ASN A 274 -26.75 -1.66 -37.41
C ASN A 274 -26.95 -3.17 -37.64
N GLY A 275 -28.18 -3.63 -37.89
CA GLY A 275 -28.51 -5.05 -38.00
C GLY A 275 -28.29 -5.85 -36.71
N ARG A 276 -28.20 -5.19 -35.54
CA ARG A 276 -27.90 -5.83 -34.25
C ARG A 276 -28.57 -5.11 -33.08
N LYS A 277 -29.03 -5.88 -32.09
CA LYS A 277 -29.75 -5.37 -30.90
C LYS A 277 -28.89 -4.62 -29.89
N LYS A 278 -27.57 -4.88 -29.89
CA LYS A 278 -26.60 -4.36 -28.93
C LYS A 278 -25.31 -3.96 -29.67
N PRO A 279 -24.59 -2.92 -29.22
CA PRO A 279 -23.24 -2.63 -29.71
C PRO A 279 -22.33 -3.85 -29.55
N VAL A 280 -21.41 -4.06 -30.49
CA VAL A 280 -20.37 -5.05 -30.32
C VAL A 280 -19.37 -4.53 -29.31
N GLY A 281 -19.08 -5.35 -28.30
CA GLY A 281 -18.01 -5.13 -27.35
C GLY A 281 -17.50 -6.51 -26.97
N ASN A 282 -16.23 -6.77 -27.25
CA ASN A 282 -15.53 -7.96 -26.83
C ASN A 282 -14.28 -7.52 -26.08
N LEU A 283 -14.04 -8.09 -24.92
CA LEU A 283 -12.89 -7.79 -24.08
C LEU A 283 -12.38 -9.09 -23.49
N ASP A 284 -11.12 -9.36 -23.82
CA ASP A 284 -10.34 -10.50 -23.35
C ASP A 284 -9.17 -9.96 -22.55
N ILE A 285 -9.10 -10.32 -21.27
CA ILE A 285 -8.01 -9.93 -20.37
C ILE A 285 -7.42 -11.20 -19.77
N PHE A 286 -6.16 -11.44 -20.04
CA PHE A 286 -5.43 -12.59 -19.51
C PHE A 286 -4.07 -12.14 -19.02
N GLY A 287 -3.50 -12.92 -18.13
CA GLY A 287 -2.19 -12.63 -17.55
C GLY A 287 -1.87 -13.59 -16.43
N GLY A 288 -0.76 -13.30 -15.76
CA GLY A 288 -0.33 -14.05 -14.61
C GLY A 288 0.80 -13.36 -13.88
N THR A 289 1.08 -13.85 -12.69
CA THR A 289 2.18 -13.41 -11.83
C THR A 289 2.98 -14.62 -11.39
N LEU A 290 4.26 -14.40 -11.12
CA LEU A 290 5.15 -15.39 -10.54
C LEU A 290 6.14 -14.63 -9.65
N GLY A 291 6.30 -15.09 -8.42
CA GLY A 291 7.28 -14.58 -7.48
C GLY A 291 7.88 -15.71 -6.65
N GLY A 292 9.05 -15.44 -6.07
CA GLY A 292 9.74 -16.41 -5.23
C GLY A 292 11.20 -16.06 -4.94
N PRO A 293 11.96 -16.96 -4.30
CA PRO A 293 13.34 -16.71 -3.96
C PRO A 293 14.28 -17.04 -5.14
N ILE A 294 15.24 -16.15 -5.38
CA ILE A 294 16.49 -16.51 -6.09
C ILE A 294 17.47 -17.12 -5.08
N LEU A 295 17.59 -16.49 -3.90
CA LEU A 295 18.37 -16.97 -2.76
C LEU A 295 17.53 -16.78 -1.50
N ARG A 296 17.22 -17.89 -0.82
CA ARG A 296 16.40 -17.87 0.39
C ARG A 296 16.93 -16.87 1.42
N ASP A 297 16.01 -16.13 2.03
CA ASP A 297 16.23 -15.10 3.05
C ASP A 297 17.09 -13.89 2.60
N LYS A 298 17.37 -13.77 1.29
CA LYS A 298 18.33 -12.77 0.79
C LYS A 298 17.95 -12.09 -0.52
N LEU A 299 17.45 -12.84 -1.50
CA LEU A 299 17.20 -12.34 -2.85
C LEU A 299 15.94 -12.98 -3.42
N PHE A 300 15.03 -12.14 -3.90
CA PHE A 300 13.70 -12.52 -4.35
C PHE A 300 13.38 -11.87 -5.71
N PHE A 301 12.37 -12.41 -6.40
CA PHE A 301 11.84 -11.88 -7.66
C PHE A 301 10.31 -11.89 -7.65
#